data_AF-U5CSL4-F1
#
_entry.id   AF-U5CSL4-F1
#
_cell.length_a   1.000
_cell.length_b   1.000
_cell.length_c   1.000
_cell.angle_alpha   90.00
_cell.angle_beta   90.00
_cell.angle_gamma   90.00
#
_symmetry.space_group_name_H-M   'P 1'
#
loop_
_entity.id
_entity.type
_entity.pdbx_description
1 polymer ?
#
loop_
_entity_poly.entity_id
_entity_poly.type
_entity_poly.pdbx_seq_one_letter_code
_entity_poly.pdbx_strand_id
1 'polypeptide(L)'
;MGTTVLKATFGQCREHHINVLTYQMCVRTLFNSSDRLSYKDIELATKITSSNLKSNNLIEDIFFVNKKFTNPFYKIEVGTVTLEKESESEFEETVQRVEEPHKHTIDAAIVRMMKWERIMEHDKLLVEVTKQLQSWLMPNLLS
;
A
#
# COMPACT_ATOMS: atom_id res chain seq x y z
N MET A 1 -6.56 3.27 4.80
CA MET A 1 -7.44 3.79 3.74
C MET A 1 -8.89 3.41 4.04
N GLY A 2 -9.83 4.36 4.04
CA GLY A 2 -11.23 4.11 4.35
C GLY A 2 -11.99 3.46 3.18
N THR A 3 -12.95 2.59 3.51
CA THR A 3 -13.98 2.09 2.58
C THR A 3 -15.30 2.79 2.86
N THR A 4 -16.15 2.89 1.84
CA THR A 4 -17.48 3.46 1.95
C THR A 4 -18.45 2.70 1.05
N VAL A 5 -19.73 2.68 1.43
CA VAL A 5 -20.79 2.02 0.67
C VAL A 5 -21.59 3.06 -0.09
N LEU A 6 -21.66 2.90 -1.41
CA LEU A 6 -22.43 3.76 -2.30
C LEU A 6 -23.72 3.09 -2.72
N LYS A 7 -24.79 3.86 -2.66
CA LYS A 7 -26.07 3.48 -3.23
C LYS A 7 -26.14 4.06 -4.64
N ALA A 8 -26.17 3.18 -5.64
CA ALA A 8 -26.24 3.56 -7.03
C ALA A 8 -27.44 2.88 -7.69
N THR A 9 -28.16 3.63 -8.53
CA THR A 9 -29.27 3.12 -9.32
C THR A 9 -28.86 3.16 -10.78
N PHE A 10 -28.83 2.00 -11.43
CA PHE A 10 -28.51 1.89 -12.86
C PHE A 10 -29.74 1.42 -13.63
N GLY A 11 -29.88 1.91 -14.87
CA GLY A 11 -30.85 1.41 -15.85
C GLY A 11 -32.23 1.06 -15.29
N GLN A 12 -32.50 -0.24 -15.12
CA GLN A 12 -33.77 -0.88 -14.74
C GLN A 12 -34.32 -0.52 -13.32
N CYS A 13 -33.99 0.64 -12.77
CA CYS A 13 -34.37 1.05 -11.41
C CYS A 13 -34.00 0.04 -10.31
N ARG A 14 -32.96 -0.78 -10.53
CA ARG A 14 -32.41 -1.64 -9.48
C ARG A 14 -31.37 -0.86 -8.71
N GLU A 15 -31.57 -0.83 -7.40
CA GLU A 15 -30.62 -0.27 -6.46
C GLU A 15 -29.50 -1.27 -6.20
N HIS A 16 -28.26 -0.79 -6.26
CA HIS A 16 -27.08 -1.54 -5.92
C HIS A 16 -26.30 -0.84 -4.80
N HIS A 17 -25.83 -1.61 -3.83
CA HIS A 17 -24.93 -1.18 -2.77
C HIS A 17 -23.51 -1.57 -3.16
N ILE A 18 -22.71 -0.59 -3.52
CA ILE A 18 -21.37 -0.77 -4.03
C ILE A 18 -20.37 -0.44 -2.92
N ASN A 19 -19.62 -1.43 -2.44
CA ASN A 19 -18.49 -1.21 -1.55
C ASN A 19 -17.29 -0.72 -2.36
N VAL A 20 -16.78 0.47 -2.02
CA VAL A 20 -15.72 1.15 -2.78
C VAL A 20 -14.75 1.83 -1.83
N LEU A 21 -13.53 2.09 -2.31
CA LEU A 21 -12.58 2.91 -1.57
C LEU A 21 -12.98 4.38 -1.64
N THR A 22 -12.65 5.17 -0.60
CA THR A 22 -13.04 6.59 -0.50
C THR A 22 -12.64 7.39 -1.75
N TYR A 23 -11.45 7.16 -2.29
CA TYR A 23 -11.00 7.85 -3.51
C TYR A 23 -11.87 7.53 -4.73
N GLN A 24 -12.33 6.28 -4.85
CA GLN A 24 -13.21 5.88 -5.94
C GLN A 24 -14.61 6.49 -5.79
N MET A 25 -15.07 6.72 -4.55
CA MET A 25 -16.31 7.48 -4.30
C MET A 25 -16.15 8.94 -4.76
N CYS A 26 -15.05 9.60 -4.42
CA CYS A 26 -14.78 10.96 -4.86
C CYS A 26 -14.87 11.07 -6.39
N VAL A 27 -14.19 10.17 -7.12
CA VAL A 27 -14.24 10.15 -8.59
C VAL A 27 -15.67 9.91 -9.10
N ARG A 28 -16.40 8.92 -8.57
CA ARG A 28 -17.77 8.62 -8.99
C ARG A 28 -18.74 9.78 -8.75
N THR A 29 -18.58 10.53 -7.66
CA THR A 29 -19.45 11.67 -7.33
C THR A 29 -19.29 12.82 -8.33
N LEU A 30 -18.11 13.00 -8.93
CA LEU A 30 -17.92 14.01 -9.98
C LEU A 30 -18.85 13.79 -11.17
N PHE A 31 -19.17 12.52 -11.47
CA PHE A 31 -20.08 12.18 -12.55
C PHE A 31 -21.56 12.42 -12.24
N ASN A 32 -21.91 12.81 -11.01
CA ASN A 32 -23.27 13.26 -10.70
C ASN A 32 -23.57 14.65 -11.30
N SER A 33 -22.53 15.47 -11.49
CA SER A 33 -22.66 16.81 -12.08
C SER A 33 -22.30 16.84 -13.58
N SER A 34 -21.44 15.93 -14.03
CA SER A 34 -20.94 15.88 -15.41
C SER A 34 -21.03 14.45 -15.96
N ASP A 35 -21.73 14.25 -17.08
CA ASP A 35 -21.86 12.92 -17.70
C ASP A 35 -20.53 12.39 -18.29
N ARG A 36 -19.57 13.29 -18.55
CA ARG A 36 -18.24 12.99 -19.11
C ARG A 36 -17.19 13.86 -18.47
N LEU A 37 -16.03 13.28 -18.14
CA LEU A 37 -14.90 13.99 -17.56
C LEU A 37 -13.60 13.49 -18.18
N SER A 38 -12.68 14.41 -18.47
CA SER A 38 -11.33 14.03 -18.88
C SER A 38 -10.50 13.64 -17.67
N TYR A 39 -9.41 12.92 -17.91
CA TYR A 39 -8.44 12.61 -16.87
C TYR A 39 -7.96 13.87 -16.11
N LYS A 40 -7.64 14.95 -16.84
CA LYS A 40 -7.16 16.22 -16.25
C LYS A 40 -8.20 16.85 -15.32
N ASP A 41 -9.47 16.81 -15.70
CA ASP A 41 -10.55 17.37 -14.88
C ASP A 41 -10.73 16.58 -13.58
N ILE A 42 -10.58 15.25 -13.64
CA ILE A 42 -10.65 14.38 -12.47
C ILE A 42 -9.45 14.61 -11.54
N GLU A 43 -8.24 14.76 -12.08
CA GLU A 43 -7.02 15.04 -11.32
C GLU A 43 -7.12 16.40 -10.61
N LEU A 44 -7.57 17.44 -11.31
CA LEU A 44 -7.77 18.78 -10.73
C LEU A 44 -8.85 18.79 -9.64
N ALA A 45 -9.95 18.08 -9.85
CA ALA A 45 -11.07 18.07 -8.91
C ALA A 45 -10.81 17.22 -7.66
N THR A 46 -10.07 16.11 -7.79
CA THR A 46 -9.84 15.16 -6.69
C THR A 46 -8.48 15.30 -6.02
N LYS A 47 -7.51 15.94 -6.69
CA LYS A 47 -6.09 15.99 -6.29
C LYS A 47 -5.47 14.61 -6.04
N ILE A 48 -6.02 13.56 -6.66
CA ILE A 48 -5.48 12.20 -6.58
C ILE A 48 -4.31 12.11 -7.56
N THR A 49 -3.13 11.74 -7.06
CA THR A 49 -1.90 11.60 -7.86
C THR A 49 -2.03 10.49 -8.91
N SER A 50 -1.48 10.77 -10.08
CA SER A 50 -1.45 9.95 -11.30
C SER A 50 -0.87 8.54 -11.16
N SER A 51 -0.18 8.27 -10.05
CA SER A 51 0.30 6.93 -9.69
C SER A 51 -0.82 5.95 -9.32
N ASN A 52 -2.01 6.42 -8.96
CA ASN A 52 -3.13 5.56 -8.49
C ASN A 52 -4.16 5.19 -9.57
N LEU A 53 -4.20 5.93 -10.70
CA LEU A 53 -5.02 5.57 -11.86
C LEU A 53 -4.13 4.80 -12.84
N LYS A 54 -4.32 3.48 -12.90
CA LYS A 54 -3.49 2.56 -13.69
C LYS A 54 -3.22 3.08 -15.12
N SER A 55 -1.93 3.01 -15.43
CA SER A 55 -1.32 2.81 -16.76
C SER A 55 -1.12 4.04 -17.65
N ASN A 56 -0.06 4.78 -17.37
CA ASN A 56 1.01 5.26 -18.29
C ASN A 56 0.70 5.81 -19.71
N ASN A 57 -0.55 5.94 -20.17
CA ASN A 57 -0.91 6.49 -21.50
C ASN A 57 -2.36 7.02 -21.62
N LEU A 58 -3.11 7.20 -20.52
CA LEU A 58 -4.54 7.62 -20.55
C LEU A 58 -4.79 9.14 -20.38
N ILE A 59 -3.83 10.01 -20.71
CA ILE A 59 -3.91 11.45 -20.41
C ILE A 59 -5.03 12.15 -21.23
N GLU A 60 -5.42 11.59 -22.37
CA GLU A 60 -6.47 12.13 -23.26
C GLU A 60 -7.81 11.39 -23.18
N ASP A 61 -7.92 10.37 -22.31
CA ASP A 61 -9.13 9.56 -22.26
C ASP A 61 -10.29 10.31 -21.60
N ILE A 62 -11.45 10.20 -22.25
CA ILE A 62 -12.71 10.75 -21.76
C ILE A 62 -13.49 9.61 -21.11
N PHE A 63 -13.74 9.76 -19.81
CA PHE A 63 -14.49 8.80 -19.02
C PHE A 63 -15.98 9.13 -19.05
N PHE A 64 -16.82 8.11 -19.01
CA PHE A 64 -18.28 8.23 -18.93
C PHE A 64 -18.86 7.14 -18.03
N VAL A 65 -20.00 7.43 -17.40
CA VAL A 65 -20.70 6.44 -16.57
C VAL A 65 -21.38 5.40 -17.45
N ASN A 66 -21.13 4.11 -17.17
CA ASN A 66 -21.82 3.03 -17.84
C ASN A 66 -23.27 2.89 -17.35
N LYS A 67 -24.19 3.61 -17.98
CA LYS A 67 -25.63 3.56 -17.67
C LYS A 67 -26.30 2.21 -18.00
N LYS A 68 -25.65 1.35 -18.81
CA LYS A 68 -26.11 0.01 -19.20
C LYS A 68 -25.60 -1.09 -18.26
N PHE A 69 -24.96 -0.72 -17.16
CA PHE A 69 -24.48 -1.69 -16.20
C PHE A 69 -25.64 -2.51 -15.62
N THR A 70 -25.52 -3.82 -15.71
CA THR A 70 -26.48 -4.77 -15.12
C THR A 70 -25.70 -5.79 -14.33
N ASN A 71 -26.13 -6.04 -13.10
CA ASN A 71 -25.53 -7.04 -12.23
C ASN A 71 -26.66 -7.74 -11.47
N PRO A 72 -26.65 -9.09 -11.36
CA PRO A 72 -27.64 -9.81 -10.57
C PRO A 72 -27.55 -9.54 -9.06
N PHE A 73 -26.41 -9.08 -8.54
CA PHE A 73 -26.18 -8.88 -7.11
C PHE A 73 -26.58 -7.49 -6.63
N TYR A 74 -27.32 -7.43 -5.52
CA TYR A 74 -27.65 -6.18 -4.82
C TYR A 74 -26.40 -5.54 -4.20
N LYS A 75 -25.53 -6.35 -3.58
CA LYS A 75 -24.27 -5.90 -3.02
C LYS A 75 -23.14 -6.23 -3.98
N ILE A 76 -22.42 -5.19 -4.41
CA ILE A 76 -21.29 -5.30 -5.34
C ILE A 76 -20.06 -4.84 -4.59
N GLU A 77 -19.03 -5.67 -4.53
CA GLU A 77 -17.74 -5.28 -4.01
C GLU A 77 -16.83 -4.92 -5.16
N VAL A 78 -16.54 -3.63 -5.33
CA VAL A 78 -15.55 -3.18 -6.30
C VAL A 78 -14.19 -3.27 -5.63
N GLY A 79 -13.76 -4.52 -5.45
CA GLY A 79 -12.42 -4.85 -5.03
C GLY A 79 -11.50 -4.77 -6.23
N THR A 80 -10.98 -3.58 -6.53
CA THR A 80 -9.67 -3.54 -7.20
C THR A 80 -8.63 -3.84 -6.14
N VAL A 81 -8.44 -5.13 -5.89
CA VAL A 81 -7.35 -5.67 -5.09
C VAL A 81 -6.05 -5.40 -5.84
N THR A 82 -5.01 -5.16 -5.05
CA THR A 82 -3.58 -5.06 -5.37
C THR A 82 -3.17 -3.73 -6.01
N LEU A 83 -2.63 -2.83 -5.17
CA LEU A 83 -1.20 -2.77 -4.83
C LEU A 83 -0.41 -2.29 -6.04
N GLU A 84 0.32 -1.19 -5.90
CA GLU A 84 1.76 -1.27 -6.22
C GLU A 84 2.53 -0.63 -5.07
N LYS A 85 2.92 -1.54 -4.16
CA LYS A 85 3.82 -1.43 -3.02
C LYS A 85 3.32 -0.47 -1.92
N GLU A 86 3.56 -0.80 -0.65
CA GLU A 86 3.99 0.28 0.26
C GLU A 86 4.94 1.13 -0.58
N SER A 87 4.65 2.42 -0.77
CA SER A 87 5.50 3.23 -1.66
C SER A 87 6.96 2.91 -1.35
N GLU A 88 7.86 2.86 -2.33
CA GLU A 88 9.27 2.52 -2.04
C GLU A 88 9.79 3.33 -0.83
N SER A 89 9.26 4.54 -0.63
CA SER A 89 9.30 5.37 0.58
C SER A 89 8.76 4.74 1.87
N GLU A 90 7.53 4.22 1.92
CA GLU A 90 6.96 3.57 3.13
C GLU A 90 7.66 2.24 3.47
N PHE A 91 8.05 1.46 2.46
CA PHE A 91 8.85 0.25 2.67
C PHE A 91 10.24 0.62 3.20
N GLU A 92 10.89 1.62 2.60
CA GLU A 92 12.21 2.09 3.02
C GLU A 92 12.17 2.78 4.39
N GLU A 93 11.12 3.53 4.73
CA GLU A 93 10.90 4.06 6.08
C GLU A 93 10.71 2.93 7.10
N THR A 94 9.97 1.88 6.74
CA THR A 94 9.79 0.71 7.61
C THR A 94 11.09 -0.04 7.79
N VAL A 95 11.86 -0.25 6.71
CA VAL A 95 13.19 -0.86 6.75
C VAL A 95 14.16 -0.02 7.57
N GLN A 96 14.22 1.30 7.39
CA GLN A 96 15.11 2.19 8.15
C GLN A 96 14.76 2.21 9.64
N ARG A 97 13.46 2.29 9.97
CA ARG A 97 12.98 2.23 11.36
C ARG A 97 13.29 0.90 12.04
N VAL A 98 13.41 -0.17 11.27
CA VAL A 98 13.76 -1.52 11.74
C VAL A 98 15.28 -1.73 11.74
N GLU A 99 16.04 -1.15 10.81
CA GLU A 99 17.51 -1.25 10.77
C GLU A 99 18.20 -0.52 11.92
N GLU A 100 17.67 0.63 12.35
CA GLU A 100 18.25 1.37 13.48
C GLU A 100 18.37 0.52 14.75
N PRO A 101 17.32 -0.15 15.27
CA PRO A 101 17.46 -1.00 16.45
C PRO A 101 18.36 -2.23 16.19
N HIS A 102 18.51 -2.68 14.94
CA HIS A 102 19.44 -3.77 14.61
C HIS A 102 20.88 -3.33 14.82
N LYS A 103 21.26 -2.14 14.34
CA LYS A 103 22.61 -1.58 14.51
C LYS A 103 22.99 -1.48 15.99
N HIS A 104 22.10 -0.91 16.81
CA HIS A 104 22.32 -0.78 18.26
C HIS A 104 22.47 -2.14 18.95
N THR A 105 21.70 -3.15 18.52
CA THR A 105 21.76 -4.50 19.10
C THR A 105 23.07 -5.21 18.75
N ILE A 106 23.55 -5.04 17.50
CA ILE A 106 24.84 -5.55 17.03
C ILE A 106 25.99 -4.90 17.82
N ASP A 107 25.99 -3.58 17.94
CA ASP A 107 27.01 -2.85 18.71
C ASP A 107 27.05 -3.28 20.17
N ALA A 108 25.87 -3.45 20.80
CA ALA A 108 25.78 -3.95 22.16
C ALA A 108 26.28 -5.40 22.31
N ALA A 109 26.08 -6.26 21.31
CA ALA A 109 26.63 -7.62 21.30
C ALA A 109 28.16 -7.60 21.17
N ILE A 110 28.70 -6.77 20.28
CA ILE A 110 30.14 -6.59 20.10
C ILE A 110 30.77 -6.07 21.41
N VAL A 111 30.23 -5.01 22.02
CA VAL A 111 30.74 -4.45 23.28
C VAL A 111 30.70 -5.48 24.41
N ARG A 112 29.64 -6.30 24.50
CA ARG A 112 29.56 -7.39 25.48
C ARG A 112 30.65 -8.44 25.27
N MET A 113 30.92 -8.83 24.02
CA MET A 113 31.98 -9.78 23.69
C MET A 113 33.38 -9.21 23.94
N MET A 114 33.65 -7.98 23.52
CA MET A 114 34.94 -7.31 23.74
C MET A 114 35.20 -6.98 25.21
N LYS A 115 34.15 -6.83 26.03
CA LYS A 115 34.28 -6.68 27.49
C LYS A 115 34.56 -8.01 28.19
N TRP A 116 34.07 -9.13 27.64
CA TRP A 116 34.28 -10.48 28.15
C TRP A 116 35.68 -11.01 27.80
N GLU A 117 36.07 -10.95 26.52
CA GLU A 117 37.41 -11.29 26.03
C GLU A 117 38.14 -10.02 25.55
N ARG A 118 39.21 -9.62 26.23
CA ARG A 118 39.94 -8.36 25.97
C ARG A 118 40.77 -8.39 24.67
N ILE A 119 41.07 -9.56 24.12
CA ILE A 119 41.83 -9.76 22.87
C ILE A 119 41.21 -10.95 22.13
N MET A 120 40.81 -10.74 20.88
CA MET A 120 40.17 -11.75 20.03
C MET A 120 40.46 -11.45 18.55
N GLU A 121 40.60 -12.50 17.73
CA GLU A 121 40.69 -12.38 16.27
C GLU A 121 39.33 -12.03 15.66
N HIS A 122 39.33 -11.32 14.52
CA HIS A 122 38.11 -10.82 13.89
C HIS A 122 37.14 -11.95 13.53
N ASP A 123 37.62 -13.05 12.95
CA ASP A 123 36.79 -14.17 12.54
C ASP A 123 36.11 -14.85 13.74
N LYS A 124 36.83 -14.97 14.86
CA LYS A 124 36.29 -15.50 16.10
C LYS A 124 35.20 -14.57 16.68
N LEU A 125 35.40 -13.26 16.57
CA LEU A 125 34.40 -12.26 17.00
C LEU A 125 33.12 -12.36 16.16
N LEU A 126 33.24 -12.51 14.83
CA LEU A 126 32.10 -12.68 13.94
C LEU A 126 31.27 -13.91 14.32
N VAL A 127 31.91 -15.06 14.51
CA VAL A 127 31.23 -16.31 14.87
C VAL A 127 30.45 -16.16 16.18
N GLU A 128 31.07 -15.58 17.21
CA GLU A 128 30.42 -15.48 18.52
C GLU A 128 29.30 -14.41 18.53
N VAL A 129 29.46 -13.30 17.81
CA VAL A 129 28.42 -12.28 17.64
C VAL A 129 27.23 -12.85 16.84
N THR A 130 27.47 -13.56 15.73
CA THR A 130 26.42 -14.23 14.96
C THR A 130 25.66 -15.24 15.81
N LYS A 131 26.36 -16.00 16.66
CA LYS A 131 25.72 -16.94 17.59
C LYS A 131 24.83 -16.25 18.63
N GLN A 132 25.24 -15.10 19.17
CA GLN A 132 24.39 -14.31 20.07
C GLN A 132 23.16 -13.72 19.38
N LEU A 133 23.31 -13.35 18.10
CA LEU A 133 22.22 -12.80 17.29
C LEU A 133 21.37 -13.90 16.62
N GLN A 134 21.70 -15.18 16.78
CA GLN A 134 21.02 -16.30 16.12
C GLN A 134 19.53 -16.41 16.52
N SER A 135 19.18 -16.11 17.77
CA SER A 135 17.78 -16.07 18.23
C SER A 135 16.98 -14.97 17.55
N TRP A 136 17.66 -13.93 17.08
CA TRP A 136 17.08 -12.78 16.38
C TRP A 136 17.13 -12.92 14.84
N LEU A 137 18.02 -13.76 14.29
CA LEU A 137 18.08 -14.05 12.85
C LEU A 137 16.95 -14.99 12.37
N MET A 138 16.39 -15.79 13.28
CA MET A 138 15.39 -16.82 13.00
C MET A 138 13.87 -16.48 13.07
N PRO A 139 13.39 -15.27 13.47
CA PRO A 139 11.96 -14.96 13.43
C PRO A 139 11.37 -14.77 12.03
N ASN A 140 12.18 -14.45 11.00
CA ASN A 140 11.67 -13.95 9.72
C ASN A 140 11.68 -14.98 8.56
N LEU A 141 11.81 -16.29 8.84
CA LEU A 141 11.67 -17.33 7.79
C LEU A 141 10.28 -17.97 7.74
N LEU A 142 9.34 -17.52 8.58
CA LEU A 142 7.96 -18.02 8.63
C LEU A 142 6.97 -16.87 8.89
N SER A 143 6.72 -16.03 7.88
CA SER A 143 5.39 -15.46 7.63
C SER A 143 5.25 -15.02 6.18
#